data_AF-A0A8J7YQB1-F1
#
_entry.id   AF-A0A8J7YQB1-F1
#
_cell.length_a   1.000
_cell.length_b   1.000
_cell.length_c   1.000
_cell.angle_alpha   90.00
_cell.angle_beta   90.00
_cell.angle_gamma   90.00
#
_symmetry.space_group_name_H-M   'P 1'
#
loop_
_entity.id
_entity.type
_entity.pdbx_description
1 polymer ?
#
loop_
_entity_poly.entity_id
_entity_poly.type
_entity_poly.pdbx_seq_one_letter_code
_entity_poly.pdbx_strand_id
1 'polypeptide(L)'
;MARSKKPFCCRKCGNDREFIWKTRHGKETKILTTFQWVVLQQLQVQCKCCAHKFYITRTLLGLEAGTRIPMEVFRKLGRIGSLTTYRVTAKIVSTFGWGRSTR
;
A
#
# COMPACT_ATOMS: atom_id res chain seq x y z
N MET A 1 -3.81 20.98 14.73
CA MET A 1 -2.85 20.55 15.78
C MET A 1 -2.03 19.38 15.27
N ALA A 2 -0.69 19.48 15.30
CA ALA A 2 0.17 18.36 14.95
C ALA A 2 0.22 17.36 16.12
N ARG A 3 -0.17 16.10 15.89
CA ARG A 3 -0.06 15.04 16.91
C ARG A 3 1.41 14.86 17.29
N SER A 4 1.70 14.69 18.60
CA SER A 4 3.06 14.45 19.10
C SER A 4 3.64 13.11 18.63
N LYS A 5 2.78 12.10 18.48
CA LYS A 5 3.08 10.81 17.86
C LYS A 5 2.38 10.69 16.52
N LYS A 6 3.12 10.28 15.49
CA LYS A 6 2.59 10.03 14.14
C LYS A 6 2.09 8.60 14.03
N PRO A 7 1.11 8.32 13.16
CA PRO A 7 0.53 6.97 13.00
C PRO A 7 1.46 5.98 12.28
N PHE A 8 2.76 6.27 12.16
CA PHE A 8 3.74 5.44 11.50
C PHE A 8 5.10 5.59 12.21
N CYS A 9 5.85 4.50 12.27
CA CYS A 9 7.18 4.47 12.87
C CYS A 9 8.26 4.17 11.82
N CYS A 10 9.49 4.59 12.11
CA CYS A 10 10.63 4.20 11.31
C CYS A 10 10.94 2.71 11.49
N ARG A 11 10.95 1.94 10.41
CA ARG A 11 11.24 0.50 10.44
C ARG A 11 12.65 0.14 10.98
N LYS A 12 13.60 1.09 10.99
CA LYS A 12 14.97 0.85 11.48
C LYS A 12 15.18 1.20 12.95
N CYS A 13 14.56 2.28 13.44
CA CYS A 13 14.86 2.82 14.77
C CYS A 13 13.62 3.04 15.65
N GLY A 14 12.41 2.71 15.17
CA GLY A 14 11.17 2.84 15.92
C GLY A 14 10.66 4.28 16.13
N ASN A 15 11.42 5.32 15.75
CA ASN A 15 10.99 6.71 15.90
C ASN A 15 9.63 6.96 15.24
N ASP A 16 8.69 7.53 15.99
CA ASP A 16 7.31 7.88 15.59
C ASP A 16 7.03 9.39 15.67
N ARG A 17 8.03 10.21 16.00
CA ARG A 17 7.87 11.67 16.23
C ARG A 17 8.51 12.47 15.11
N GLU A 18 9.79 12.23 14.86
CA GLU A 18 10.62 13.16 14.09
C GLU A 18 10.90 12.70 12.65
N PHE A 19 10.28 13.38 11.69
CA PHE A 19 10.45 13.10 10.27
C PHE A 19 10.52 14.39 9.45
N ILE A 20 11.29 14.34 8.36
CA ILE A 20 11.46 15.42 7.39
C ILE A 20 10.83 14.99 6.07
N TRP A 21 10.09 15.89 5.43
CA TRP A 21 9.58 15.67 4.08
C TRP A 21 10.74 15.67 3.07
N LYS A 22 10.77 14.67 2.19
CA LYS A 22 11.65 14.67 1.02
C LYS A 22 10.88 14.93 -0.25
N THR A 23 9.76 14.24 -0.43
CA THR A 23 8.93 14.36 -1.62
C THR A 23 7.48 14.45 -1.20
N ARG A 24 6.85 15.60 -1.48
CA ARG A 24 5.42 15.85 -1.24
C ARG A 24 4.53 15.61 -2.46
N HIS A 25 5.12 15.61 -3.66
CA HIS A 25 4.42 15.39 -4.93
C HIS A 25 5.18 14.34 -5.74
N GLY A 26 5.16 13.11 -5.23
CA GLY A 26 5.85 12.01 -5.90
C GLY A 26 5.06 11.48 -7.10
N LYS A 27 5.73 10.62 -7.88
CA LYS A 27 5.11 9.95 -9.02
C LYS A 27 3.85 9.19 -8.61
N GLU A 28 2.81 9.32 -9.42
CA GLU A 28 1.59 8.52 -9.27
C GLU A 28 1.87 7.05 -9.47
N THR A 29 1.35 6.22 -8.58
CA THR A 29 1.52 4.77 -8.61
C THR A 29 0.17 4.11 -8.38
N LYS A 30 -0.16 3.15 -9.24
CA LYS A 30 -1.31 2.27 -9.07
C LYS A 30 -0.97 1.17 -8.07
N ILE A 31 -1.77 1.08 -7.02
CA ILE A 31 -1.68 0.07 -5.97
C ILE A 31 -2.99 -0.70 -5.92
N LEU A 32 -2.91 -2.02 -5.89
CA LEU A 32 -4.08 -2.87 -5.70
C LEU A 32 -4.38 -2.96 -4.20
N THR A 33 -5.53 -2.44 -3.80
CA THR A 33 -6.06 -2.64 -2.44
C THR A 33 -7.01 -3.82 -2.42
N THR A 34 -7.51 -4.18 -1.24
CA THR A 34 -8.51 -5.23 -1.08
C THR A 34 -9.82 -4.93 -1.84
N PHE A 35 -10.11 -3.65 -2.11
CA PHE A 35 -11.38 -3.22 -2.68
C PHE A 35 -11.31 -2.76 -4.12
N GLN A 36 -10.19 -2.16 -4.55
CA GLN A 36 -9.98 -1.69 -5.93
C GLN A 36 -8.53 -1.25 -6.18
N TRP A 37 -8.19 -1.00 -7.44
CA TRP A 37 -7.02 -0.20 -7.81
C TRP A 37 -7.18 1.25 -7.36
N VAL A 38 -6.20 1.75 -6.61
CA VAL A 38 -6.12 3.15 -6.19
C VAL A 38 -4.88 3.78 -6.80
N VAL A 39 -5.02 4.99 -7.33
CA VAL A 39 -3.90 5.82 -7.80
C VAL A 39 -3.49 6.72 -6.65
N LEU A 40 -2.23 6.60 -6.22
CA LEU A 40 -1.69 7.38 -5.10
C LEU A 40 -0.34 8.00 -5.48
N GLN A 41 -0.10 9.22 -5.02
CA GLN A 41 1.23 9.83 -5.10
C GLN A 41 2.18 9.17 -4.11
N GLN A 42 3.38 8.80 -4.56
CA GLN A 42 4.40 8.21 -3.69
C GLN A 42 5.08 9.29 -2.83
N LEU A 43 4.56 9.49 -1.63
CA LEU A 43 5.08 10.45 -0.68
C LEU A 43 6.28 9.88 0.08
N GLN A 44 7.38 10.63 0.19
CA GLN A 44 8.62 10.18 0.82
C GLN A 44 9.02 11.04 2.00
N VAL A 45 9.37 10.38 3.10
CA VAL A 45 9.86 11.00 4.34
C VAL A 45 11.20 10.41 4.75
N GLN A 46 12.01 11.22 5.43
CA GLN A 46 13.26 10.80 6.05
C GLN A 46 13.14 10.88 7.58
N CYS A 47 13.55 9.82 8.28
CA CYS A 47 13.69 9.84 9.73
C CYS A 47 14.87 10.73 10.15
N LYS A 48 14.67 11.60 11.16
CA LYS A 48 15.78 12.43 11.68
C LYS A 48 16.82 11.61 12.44
N CYS A 49 16.40 10.61 13.21
CA CYS A 49 17.30 9.83 14.08
C CYS A 49 18.29 8.94 13.31
N CYS A 50 17.87 8.32 12.20
CA CYS A 50 18.68 7.32 11.49
C CYS A 50 18.89 7.62 9.99
N ALA A 51 18.45 8.80 9.52
CA ALA A 51 18.48 9.21 8.11
C ALA A 51 17.77 8.25 7.11
N HIS A 52 17.07 7.23 7.60
CA HIS A 52 16.36 6.28 6.75
C HIS A 52 15.22 6.94 6.00
N LYS A 53 15.20 6.75 4.66
CA LYS A 53 14.18 7.27 3.77
C LYS A 53 13.19 6.17 3.41
N PHE A 54 11.91 6.47 3.45
CA PHE A 54 10.87 5.50 3.08
C PHE A 54 9.60 6.18 2.58
N TYR A 55 8.76 5.41 1.90
CA TYR A 55 7.47 5.86 1.41
C TYR A 55 6.42 5.74 2.51
N ILE A 56 5.85 6.87 2.92
CA ILE A 56 4.86 6.93 3.99
C ILE A 56 3.54 6.31 3.54
N THR A 57 3.11 6.55 2.30
CA THR A 57 1.86 6.00 1.74
C THR A 57 1.88 4.47 1.75
N ARG A 58 3.00 3.87 1.36
CA ARG A 58 3.18 2.41 1.42
C ARG A 58 3.16 1.89 2.85
N THR A 59 3.76 2.62 3.78
CA THR A 59 3.82 2.21 5.20
C THR A 59 2.43 2.24 5.84
N LEU A 60 1.64 3.27 5.56
CA LEU A 60 0.26 3.39 6.05
C LEU A 60 -0.66 2.31 5.46
N LEU A 61 -0.42 1.89 4.22
CA LEU A 61 -1.17 0.81 3.57
C LEU A 61 -0.67 -0.60 3.94
N GLY A 62 0.35 -0.72 4.80
CA GLY A 62 0.93 -2.03 5.16
C GLY A 62 1.66 -2.71 3.98
N LEU A 63 2.12 -1.94 3.00
CA LEU A 63 2.82 -2.45 1.83
C LEU A 63 4.32 -2.52 2.05
N GLU A 64 4.94 -3.57 1.51
CA GLU A 64 6.39 -3.68 1.41
C GLU A 64 6.93 -2.75 0.31
N ALA A 65 8.25 -2.60 0.21
CA ALA A 65 8.84 -1.80 -0.86
C ALA A 65 8.69 -2.53 -2.20
N GLY A 66 8.24 -1.84 -3.26
CA GLY A 66 8.16 -2.38 -4.62
C GLY A 66 6.92 -3.22 -4.97
N THR A 67 6.18 -3.75 -4.01
CA THR A 67 4.98 -4.60 -4.24
C THR A 67 3.72 -3.81 -4.62
N ARG A 68 3.15 -4.06 -5.80
CA ARG A 68 1.87 -3.42 -6.19
C ARG A 68 0.64 -4.08 -5.55
N ILE A 69 0.76 -5.34 -5.18
CA ILE A 69 -0.28 -6.18 -4.59
C ILE A 69 0.19 -6.61 -3.20
N PRO A 70 -0.55 -6.31 -2.11
CA PRO A 70 -0.24 -6.83 -0.79
C PRO A 70 -0.30 -8.36 -0.78
N MET A 71 0.62 -8.99 -0.05
CA MET A 71 0.67 -10.46 0.06
C MET A 71 -0.62 -11.06 0.63
N GLU A 72 -1.28 -10.34 1.54
CA GLU A 72 -2.59 -10.74 2.08
C GLU A 72 -3.66 -10.83 1.00
N VAL A 73 -3.71 -9.86 0.09
CA VAL A 73 -4.65 -9.84 -1.04
C VAL A 73 -4.37 -11.01 -1.98
N PHE A 74 -3.10 -11.26 -2.26
CA PHE A 74 -2.69 -12.41 -3.07
C PHE A 74 -3.15 -13.75 -2.46
N ARG A 75 -2.96 -13.94 -1.15
CA ARG A 75 -3.40 -15.16 -0.44
C ARG A 75 -4.92 -15.33 -0.46
N LYS A 76 -5.68 -14.25 -0.24
CA LYS A 76 -7.16 -14.28 -0.30
C LYS A 76 -7.64 -14.66 -1.70
N LEU A 77 -7.06 -14.06 -2.73
CA LEU A 77 -7.34 -14.37 -4.13
C LEU A 77 -7.04 -15.83 -4.47
N GLY A 78 -5.88 -16.34 -4.07
CA GLY A 78 -5.52 -17.74 -4.26
C GLY A 78 -6.51 -18.70 -3.61
N ARG A 79 -6.97 -18.38 -2.40
CA ARG A 79 -8.01 -19.18 -1.70
C ARG A 79 -9.33 -19.19 -2.45
N ILE A 80 -9.80 -18.03 -2.94
CA ILE A 80 -11.04 -17.96 -3.73
C ILE A 80 -10.93 -18.83 -4.98
N GLY A 81 -9.80 -18.76 -5.69
CA GLY A 81 -9.52 -19.58 -6.87
C GLY A 81 -9.42 -21.08 -6.58
N SER A 82 -8.97 -21.46 -5.38
CA SER A 82 -8.92 -22.88 -4.97
C SER A 82 -10.27 -23.45 -4.56
N LEU A 83 -11.18 -22.62 -4.04
CA LEU A 83 -12.48 -23.05 -3.48
C LEU A 83 -13.63 -22.93 -4.48
N THR A 84 -13.44 -22.22 -5.59
CA THR A 84 -14.51 -21.94 -6.55
C THR A 84 -14.03 -22.12 -7.98
N THR A 85 -14.96 -22.27 -8.93
CA THR A 85 -14.60 -22.33 -10.35
C THR A 85 -14.10 -20.98 -10.85
N TYR A 86 -13.31 -21.01 -11.92
CA TYR A 86 -12.79 -19.79 -12.57
C TYR A 86 -13.89 -18.76 -12.86
N ARG A 87 -15.07 -19.20 -13.32
CA ARG A 87 -16.19 -18.29 -13.65
C ARG A 87 -16.73 -17.56 -12.41
N VAL A 88 -16.83 -18.26 -11.29
CA VAL A 88 -17.27 -17.68 -10.01
C VAL A 88 -16.20 -16.74 -9.47
N THR A 89 -14.94 -17.16 -9.48
CA THR A 89 -13.81 -16.31 -9.10
C THR A 89 -13.78 -15.03 -9.95
N ALA A 90 -13.94 -15.13 -11.28
CA ALA A 90 -13.94 -13.97 -12.17
C ALA A 90 -15.08 -12.99 -11.84
N LYS A 91 -16.29 -13.48 -11.52
CA LYS A 91 -17.39 -12.63 -11.05
C LYS A 91 -17.06 -11.94 -9.73
N ILE A 92 -16.55 -12.66 -8.73
CA ILE A 92 -16.16 -12.08 -7.43
C ILE A 92 -15.06 -11.03 -7.61
N VAL A 93 -14.03 -11.35 -8.39
CA VAL A 93 -12.93 -10.43 -8.69
C VAL A 93 -13.44 -9.17 -9.42
N SER A 94 -14.46 -9.30 -10.27
CA SER A 94 -15.08 -8.15 -10.94
C SER A 94 -15.83 -7.20 -9.98
N THR A 95 -16.44 -7.70 -8.90
CA THR A 95 -17.15 -6.83 -7.94
C THR A 95 -16.19 -5.95 -7.13
N PHE A 96 -14.94 -6.36 -6.95
CA PHE A 96 -13.88 -5.57 -6.29
C PHE A 96 -13.03 -4.76 -7.28
N GLY A 97 -13.50 -4.56 -8.51
CA GLY A 97 -12.76 -3.80 -9.54
C GLY A 97 -11.33 -4.32 -9.80
N TRP A 98 -11.08 -5.59 -9.48
CA TRP A 98 -9.83 -6.30 -9.75
C TRP A 98 -9.83 -6.94 -11.14
N GLY A 99 -11.00 -7.07 -11.75
CA GLY A 99 -11.15 -7.44 -13.15
C GLY A 99 -10.37 -6.49 -14.04
N ARG A 100 -9.99 -6.96 -15.24
CA ARG A 100 -9.40 -6.09 -16.26
C ARG A 100 -10.35 -4.91 -16.45
N SER A 101 -9.93 -3.73 -16.00
CA SER A 101 -10.36 -2.46 -16.57
C SER A 101 -9.94 -2.53 -18.03
N THR A 102 -10.75 -3.17 -18.88
CA THR A 102 -10.79 -2.81 -20.28
C THR A 102 -11.15 -1.33 -20.28
N ARG A 103 -10.14 -0.56 -20.64
CA ARG A 103 -10.25 0.83 -21.04
C ARG A 103 -11.35 0.97 -22.08
#